data_AF-A0A6I1E412-F1
#
_entry.id   AF-A0A6I1E412-F1
#
_cell.length_a   1.000
_cell.length_b   1.000
_cell.length_c   1.000
_cell.angle_alpha   90.00
_cell.angle_beta   90.00
_cell.angle_gamma   90.00
#
_symmetry.space_group_name_H-M   'P 1'
#
loop_
_entity.id
_entity.type
_entity.pdbx_description
1 polymer ?
#
loop_
_entity_poly.entity_id
_entity_poly.type
_entity_poly.pdbx_seq_one_letter_code
_entity_poly.pdbx_strand_id
1 'polypeptide(L)'
;MRSSELPSSEYNPFYHTYILALDNVGLMEELNHGKKLFLSLLDDIPKEKLGYAYAEEKWTLAEVLVHIIDAERVFQYRALRFARNDKTPLPGFDQDDYVPLSKASKRTIEDIRDEYAAVRQSTILLFNSFDDEALQRSGVSSGSPLSVRATGFIISGHQAHHLKIIRERYL
;
A
#
# COMPACT_ATOMS: atom_id res chain seq x y z
N MET A 1 14.66 4.57 -10.56
CA MET A 1 15.20 3.57 -9.62
C MET A 1 14.43 2.27 -9.66
N ARG A 2 15.12 1.17 -9.40
CA ARG A 2 14.61 -0.20 -9.41
C ARG A 2 14.59 -0.81 -8.01
N SER A 3 13.74 -1.79 -7.77
CA SER A 3 13.64 -2.52 -6.49
C SER A 3 14.96 -3.20 -6.09
N SER A 4 15.74 -3.69 -7.06
CA SER A 4 17.04 -4.31 -6.84
C SER A 4 18.13 -3.35 -6.33
N GLU A 5 17.91 -2.04 -6.47
CA GLU A 5 18.82 -0.99 -5.99
C GLU A 5 18.53 -0.59 -4.53
N LEU A 6 17.52 -1.21 -3.89
CA LEU A 6 17.07 -0.89 -2.54
C LEU A 6 17.81 -1.72 -1.49
N PRO A 7 18.69 -1.13 -0.66
CA PRO A 7 19.37 -1.84 0.41
C PRO A 7 18.38 -2.27 1.49
N SER A 8 18.56 -3.48 2.04
CA SER A 8 17.72 -3.99 3.14
C SER A 8 17.87 -3.19 4.44
N SER A 9 18.92 -2.39 4.58
CA SER A 9 19.11 -1.47 5.70
C SER A 9 18.16 -0.27 5.69
N GLU A 10 17.42 -0.04 4.60
CA GLU A 10 16.52 1.11 4.46
C GLU A 10 15.08 0.86 4.88
N TYR A 11 14.76 -0.34 5.36
CA TYR A 11 13.43 -0.71 5.80
C TYR A 11 13.49 -1.82 6.86
N ASN A 12 12.41 -1.96 7.63
CA ASN A 12 12.29 -3.08 8.57
C ASN A 12 12.24 -4.43 7.80
N PRO A 13 12.98 -5.48 8.22
CA PRO A 13 12.97 -6.79 7.57
C PRO A 13 11.59 -7.42 7.36
N PHE A 14 10.59 -7.04 8.17
CA PHE A 14 9.18 -7.42 7.98
C PHE A 14 8.68 -7.14 6.55
N TYR A 15 9.10 -6.03 5.95
CA TYR A 15 8.67 -5.64 4.60
C TYR A 15 9.45 -6.33 3.46
N HIS A 16 10.49 -7.10 3.79
CA HIS A 16 11.40 -7.65 2.79
C HIS A 16 10.69 -8.58 1.80
N THR A 17 9.75 -9.38 2.29
CA THR A 17 8.99 -10.32 1.46
C THR A 17 8.10 -9.61 0.44
N TYR A 18 7.54 -8.45 0.78
CA TYR A 18 6.76 -7.63 -0.15
C TYR A 18 7.62 -7.07 -1.27
N ILE A 19 8.83 -6.61 -0.94
CA ILE A 19 9.75 -6.04 -1.93
C ILE A 19 10.26 -7.11 -2.89
N LEU A 20 10.62 -8.30 -2.37
CA LEU A 20 11.06 -9.42 -3.21
C LEU A 20 9.97 -9.93 -4.16
N ALA A 21 8.70 -9.88 -3.75
CA ALA A 21 7.59 -10.33 -4.57
C ALA A 21 7.35 -9.47 -5.82
N LEU A 22 7.95 -8.28 -5.91
CA LEU A 22 7.86 -7.38 -7.07
C LEU A 22 8.90 -7.67 -8.16
N ASP A 23 9.79 -8.64 -7.98
CA ASP A 23 10.95 -8.87 -8.85
C ASP A 23 11.81 -7.58 -9.02
N ASN A 24 12.39 -7.37 -10.21
CA ASN A 24 13.20 -6.19 -10.55
C ASN A 24 12.42 -5.17 -11.38
N VAL A 25 11.64 -4.33 -10.71
CA VAL A 25 10.74 -3.33 -11.33
C VAL A 25 11.16 -1.90 -11.03
N GLY A 26 10.82 -0.98 -11.94
CA GLY A 26 10.96 0.45 -11.71
C GLY A 26 9.86 0.98 -10.79
N LEU A 27 10.18 1.85 -9.83
CA LEU A 27 9.20 2.35 -8.85
C LEU A 27 7.94 2.97 -9.50
N MET A 28 8.15 3.91 -10.43
CA MET A 28 7.03 4.60 -11.09
C MET A 28 6.25 3.68 -12.03
N GLU A 29 6.94 2.74 -12.68
CA GLU A 29 6.30 1.72 -13.52
C GLU A 29 5.38 0.84 -12.67
N GLU A 30 5.88 0.36 -11.53
CA GLU A 30 5.13 -0.52 -10.64
C GLU A 30 3.92 0.18 -10.00
N LEU A 31 4.05 1.44 -9.57
CA LEU A 31 2.91 2.20 -9.04
C LEU A 31 1.78 2.33 -10.08
N ASN A 32 2.13 2.58 -11.35
CA ASN A 32 1.18 2.69 -12.45
C ASN A 32 0.61 1.34 -12.87
N HIS A 33 1.42 0.29 -12.89
CA HIS A 33 0.98 -1.07 -13.19
C HIS A 33 0.02 -1.58 -12.10
N GLY A 34 0.40 -1.43 -10.83
CA GLY A 34 -0.44 -1.76 -9.68
C GLY A 34 -1.77 -1.00 -9.67
N LYS A 35 -1.79 0.26 -10.14
CA LYS A 35 -3.06 1.01 -10.34
C LYS A 35 -4.00 0.27 -11.27
N LYS A 36 -3.52 -0.15 -12.44
CA LYS A 36 -4.31 -0.88 -13.44
C LYS A 36 -4.79 -2.22 -12.89
N LEU A 37 -3.91 -2.99 -12.24
CA LEU A 37 -4.25 -4.31 -11.69
C LEU A 37 -5.34 -4.24 -10.62
N PHE A 38 -5.26 -3.27 -9.72
CA PHE A 38 -6.25 -3.12 -8.66
C PHE A 38 -7.61 -2.71 -9.23
N LEU A 39 -7.65 -1.72 -10.14
CA LEU A 39 -8.90 -1.29 -10.77
C LEU A 39 -9.54 -2.41 -11.59
N SER A 40 -8.75 -3.18 -12.33
CA SER A 40 -9.24 -4.36 -13.05
C SER A 40 -9.82 -5.40 -12.09
N LEU A 41 -9.16 -5.66 -10.96
CA LEU A 41 -9.70 -6.59 -9.96
C LEU A 41 -11.06 -6.11 -9.43
N LEU A 42 -11.22 -4.80 -9.15
CA LEU A 42 -12.50 -4.26 -8.69
C LEU A 42 -13.61 -4.45 -9.72
N ASP A 43 -13.28 -4.31 -11.01
CA ASP A 43 -14.25 -4.52 -12.10
C ASP A 43 -14.67 -6.01 -12.20
N ASP A 44 -13.84 -6.95 -11.75
CA ASP A 44 -14.11 -8.40 -11.75
C ASP A 44 -14.84 -8.90 -10.49
N ILE A 45 -14.95 -8.09 -9.42
CA ILE A 45 -15.58 -8.49 -8.15
C ILE A 45 -17.11 -8.42 -8.26
N PRO A 46 -17.84 -9.53 -8.05
CA PRO A 46 -19.31 -9.48 -7.92
C PRO A 46 -19.71 -8.67 -6.68
N LYS A 47 -20.73 -7.80 -6.79
CA LYS A 47 -21.12 -6.88 -5.71
C LYS A 47 -21.46 -7.59 -4.40
N GLU A 48 -22.09 -8.76 -4.50
CA GLU A 48 -22.45 -9.62 -3.39
C GLU A 48 -21.24 -10.21 -2.63
N LYS A 49 -20.05 -10.23 -3.23
CA LYS A 49 -18.83 -10.74 -2.59
C LYS A 49 -18.19 -9.72 -1.64
N LEU A 50 -18.60 -8.46 -1.64
CA LEU A 50 -18.03 -7.45 -0.74
C LEU A 50 -18.17 -7.83 0.75
N GLY A 51 -19.31 -8.42 1.12
CA GLY A 51 -19.55 -8.89 2.49
C GLY A 51 -19.01 -10.29 2.79
N TYR A 52 -18.34 -10.95 1.84
CA TYR A 52 -17.85 -12.32 2.01
C TYR A 52 -16.52 -12.34 2.77
N ALA A 53 -16.42 -13.23 3.76
CA ALA A 53 -15.19 -13.62 4.44
C ALA A 53 -14.96 -15.13 4.24
N TYR A 54 -13.71 -15.52 3.96
CA TYR A 54 -13.38 -16.92 3.61
C TYR A 54 -13.30 -17.87 4.81
N ALA A 55 -13.28 -17.34 6.04
CA ALA A 55 -13.31 -18.11 7.28
C ALA A 55 -13.80 -17.22 8.42
N GLU A 56 -14.18 -17.85 9.54
CA GLU A 56 -14.48 -17.15 10.79
C GLU A 56 -13.29 -16.28 11.23
N GLU A 57 -13.59 -15.12 11.83
CA GLU A 57 -12.60 -14.12 12.28
C GLU A 57 -11.73 -13.49 11.18
N LYS A 58 -11.97 -13.82 9.90
CA LYS A 58 -11.29 -13.16 8.77
C LYS A 58 -12.10 -11.98 8.29
N TRP A 59 -11.36 -10.97 7.83
CA TRP A 59 -11.94 -9.79 7.22
C TRP A 59 -12.82 -10.15 6.02
N THR A 60 -13.87 -9.37 5.83
CA THR A 60 -14.65 -9.34 4.60
C THR A 60 -13.80 -8.79 3.45
N LEU A 61 -14.19 -9.07 2.21
CA LEU A 61 -13.53 -8.53 1.04
C LEU A 61 -13.50 -6.99 1.06
N ALA A 62 -14.59 -6.33 1.48
CA ALA A 62 -14.64 -4.89 1.62
C ALA A 62 -13.60 -4.36 2.63
N GLU A 63 -13.44 -5.03 3.77
CA GLU A 63 -12.44 -4.65 4.79
C GLU A 63 -11.01 -4.78 4.26
N VAL A 64 -10.68 -5.84 3.52
CA VAL A 64 -9.36 -5.99 2.88
C VAL A 64 -9.12 -4.86 1.86
N LEU A 65 -10.10 -4.54 1.03
CA LEU A 65 -9.97 -3.49 0.02
C LEU A 65 -9.75 -2.11 0.66
N VAL A 66 -10.50 -1.78 1.70
CA VAL A 66 -10.35 -0.51 2.44
C VAL A 66 -9.01 -0.48 3.20
N HIS A 67 -8.59 -1.60 3.79
CA HIS A 67 -7.27 -1.71 4.45
C HIS A 67 -6.11 -1.34 3.51
N ILE A 68 -6.15 -1.78 2.25
CA ILE A 68 -5.09 -1.45 1.26
C ILE A 68 -5.03 0.06 1.04
N ILE A 69 -6.19 0.73 0.95
CA ILE A 69 -6.29 2.18 0.77
C ILE A 69 -5.75 2.92 2.00
N ASP A 70 -6.15 2.50 3.20
CA ASP A 70 -5.71 3.12 4.46
C ASP A 70 -4.20 2.99 4.67
N ALA A 71 -3.66 1.79 4.42
CA ALA A 71 -2.22 1.55 4.50
C ALA A 71 -1.45 2.45 3.53
N GLU A 72 -1.92 2.59 2.28
CA GLU A 72 -1.28 3.46 1.30
C GLU A 72 -1.25 4.92 1.76
N ARG A 73 -2.35 5.45 2.32
CA ARG A 73 -2.38 6.82 2.89
C ARG A 73 -1.35 7.00 4.01
N VAL A 74 -1.22 6.02 4.89
CA VAL A 74 -0.21 6.06 5.97
C VAL A 74 1.21 6.09 5.41
N PHE A 75 1.52 5.23 4.43
CA PHE A 75 2.84 5.22 3.80
C PHE A 75 3.10 6.47 2.95
N GLN A 76 2.07 7.02 2.30
CA GLN A 76 2.16 8.28 1.57
C GLN A 76 2.53 9.43 2.51
N TYR A 77 1.91 9.51 3.68
CA TYR A 77 2.24 10.52 4.68
C TYR A 77 3.68 10.39 5.19
N ARG A 78 4.13 9.16 5.47
CA ARG A 78 5.53 8.88 5.85
C ARG A 78 6.50 9.32 4.75
N ALA A 79 6.22 8.97 3.49
CA ALA A 79 7.01 9.36 2.33
C ALA A 79 7.14 10.89 2.24
N LEU A 80 6.04 11.63 2.39
CA LEU A 80 6.04 13.09 2.37
C LEU A 80 6.94 13.67 3.47
N ARG A 81 6.76 13.23 4.73
CA ARG A 81 7.54 13.72 5.89
C ARG A 81 9.03 13.48 5.67
N PHE A 82 9.41 12.27 5.27
CA PHE A 82 10.82 11.89 5.08
C PHE A 82 11.44 12.57 3.86
N ALA A 83 10.68 12.76 2.78
CA ALA A 83 11.12 13.52 1.61
C ALA A 83 11.34 15.01 1.93
N ARG A 84 10.72 15.55 2.98
CA ARG A 84 10.96 16.91 3.50
C ARG A 84 12.00 16.94 4.63
N ASN A 85 12.74 15.85 4.79
CA ASN A 85 13.80 15.69 5.78
C ASN A 85 13.32 15.89 7.24
N ASP A 86 12.04 15.66 7.51
CA ASP A 86 11.53 15.66 8.87
C ASP A 86 12.03 14.42 9.62
N LYS A 87 12.71 14.65 10.74
CA LYS A 87 13.35 13.61 11.56
C LYS A 87 12.48 13.14 12.74
N THR A 88 11.27 13.67 12.87
CA THR A 88 10.34 13.21 13.91
C THR A 88 10.01 11.73 13.69
N PRO A 89 10.26 10.85 14.67
CA PRO A 89 9.86 9.45 14.57
C PRO A 89 8.34 9.32 14.40
N LEU A 90 7.90 8.50 13.44
CA LEU A 90 6.49 8.24 13.20
C LEU A 90 6.08 6.90 13.84
N PRO A 91 4.94 6.86 14.55
CA PRO A 91 4.46 5.62 15.15
C PRO A 91 4.04 4.60 14.08
N GLY A 92 3.96 3.34 14.52
CA GLY A 92 3.23 2.32 13.80
C GLY A 92 1.72 2.60 13.80
N PHE A 93 0.98 1.79 13.06
CA PHE A 93 -0.46 1.70 13.19
C PHE A 93 -0.82 0.21 13.28
N ASP A 94 -1.88 -0.10 14.02
CA ASP A 94 -2.41 -1.45 14.12
C ASP A 94 -3.60 -1.58 13.16
N GLN A 95 -3.49 -2.48 12.20
CA GLN A 95 -4.53 -2.71 11.21
C GLN A 95 -5.78 -3.33 11.83
N ASP A 96 -5.63 -4.14 12.89
CA ASP A 96 -6.74 -4.81 13.56
C ASP A 96 -7.56 -3.83 14.41
N ASP A 97 -6.95 -2.73 14.85
CA ASP A 97 -7.66 -1.59 15.47
C ASP A 97 -8.39 -0.72 14.43
N TYR A 98 -7.83 -0.60 13.22
CA TYR A 98 -8.37 0.27 12.17
C TYR A 98 -9.61 -0.34 11.49
N VAL A 99 -9.53 -1.63 11.14
CA VAL A 99 -10.54 -2.31 10.32
C VAL A 99 -11.96 -2.23 10.91
N PRO A 100 -12.20 -2.47 12.20
CA PRO A 100 -13.53 -2.36 12.80
C PRO A 100 -14.14 -0.95 12.71
N LEU A 101 -13.30 0.09 12.63
CA LEU A 101 -13.71 1.49 12.55
C LEU A 101 -13.80 2.03 11.11
N SER A 102 -13.33 1.27 10.12
CA SER A 102 -13.33 1.62 8.69
C SER A 102 -14.74 1.79 8.11
N LYS A 103 -15.75 1.15 8.72
CA LYS A 103 -17.12 1.03 8.21
C LYS A 103 -17.17 0.49 6.77
N ALA A 104 -16.23 -0.39 6.40
CA ALA A 104 -16.13 -0.97 5.06
C ALA A 104 -17.44 -1.65 4.60
N SER A 105 -18.21 -2.24 5.53
CA SER A 105 -19.51 -2.86 5.25
C SER A 105 -20.59 -1.89 4.74
N LYS A 106 -20.37 -0.57 4.84
CA LYS A 106 -21.27 0.47 4.31
C LYS A 106 -20.82 1.05 2.97
N ARG A 107 -19.69 0.60 2.44
CA ARG A 107 -19.10 1.10 1.19
C ARG A 107 -19.58 0.26 0.00
N THR A 108 -19.86 0.92 -1.11
CA THR A 108 -20.07 0.24 -2.39
C THR A 108 -18.74 -0.05 -3.09
N ILE A 109 -18.74 -0.94 -4.09
CA ILE A 109 -17.54 -1.20 -4.90
C ILE A 109 -17.13 0.08 -5.65
N GLU A 110 -18.10 0.89 -6.08
CA GLU A 110 -17.88 2.19 -6.71
C GLU A 110 -17.20 3.18 -5.75
N ASP A 111 -17.65 3.28 -4.49
CA ASP A 111 -17.00 4.15 -3.49
C ASP A 111 -15.55 3.75 -3.23
N ILE A 112 -15.26 2.44 -3.20
CA ILE A 112 -13.91 1.92 -2.99
C ILE A 112 -13.04 2.19 -4.22
N ARG A 113 -13.59 2.01 -5.43
CA ARG A 113 -12.91 2.26 -6.71
C ARG A 113 -12.49 3.71 -6.84
N ASP A 114 -13.41 4.64 -6.59
CA ASP A 114 -13.15 6.07 -6.73
C ASP A 114 -12.12 6.55 -5.69
N GLU A 115 -12.25 6.08 -4.44
CA GLU A 115 -11.28 6.41 -3.40
C GLU A 115 -9.89 5.86 -3.72
N TYR A 116 -9.77 4.58 -4.07
CA TYR A 116 -8.50 3.98 -4.44
C TYR A 116 -7.87 4.71 -5.64
N ALA A 117 -8.65 5.00 -6.68
CA ALA A 117 -8.16 5.70 -7.86
C ALA A 117 -7.56 7.08 -7.51
N ALA A 118 -8.20 7.82 -6.61
CA ALA A 118 -7.73 9.10 -6.12
C ALA A 118 -6.47 8.97 -5.25
N VAL A 119 -6.45 8.02 -4.30
CA VAL A 119 -5.30 7.77 -3.41
C VAL A 119 -4.08 7.35 -4.22
N ARG A 120 -4.20 6.34 -5.09
CA ARG A 120 -3.09 5.88 -5.93
C ARG A 120 -2.61 6.97 -6.88
N GLN A 121 -3.52 7.78 -7.44
CA GLN A 121 -3.10 8.92 -8.26
C GLN A 121 -2.32 9.95 -7.44
N SER A 122 -2.74 10.23 -6.20
CA SER A 122 -2.03 11.11 -5.28
C SER A 122 -0.63 10.56 -4.94
N THR A 123 -0.50 9.25 -4.70
CA THR A 123 0.78 8.58 -4.51
C THR A 123 1.69 8.75 -5.73
N ILE A 124 1.19 8.45 -6.93
CA ILE A 124 1.97 8.61 -8.17
C ILE A 124 2.46 10.05 -8.34
N LEU A 125 1.59 11.05 -8.14
CA LEU A 125 1.96 12.46 -8.24
C LEU A 125 2.98 12.87 -7.17
N LEU A 126 2.84 12.35 -5.95
CA LEU A 126 3.78 12.60 -4.87
C LEU A 126 5.19 12.09 -5.23
N PHE A 127 5.31 10.82 -5.63
CA PHE A 127 6.61 10.24 -6.00
C PHE A 127 7.21 10.88 -7.26
N ASN A 128 6.38 11.31 -8.22
CA ASN A 128 6.84 12.06 -9.39
C ASN A 128 7.38 13.45 -9.04
N SER A 129 7.05 13.99 -7.87
CA SER A 129 7.56 15.29 -7.39
C SER A 129 8.92 15.19 -6.67
N PHE A 130 9.42 13.99 -6.44
CA PHE A 130 10.67 13.75 -5.73
C PHE A 130 11.84 13.60 -6.70
N ASP A 131 12.95 14.26 -6.39
CA ASP A 131 14.24 14.03 -7.03
C ASP A 131 14.98 12.84 -6.37
N ASP A 132 16.13 12.49 -6.93
CA ASP A 132 16.93 11.36 -6.43
C ASP A 132 17.40 11.56 -4.98
N GLU A 133 17.65 12.80 -4.56
CA GLU A 133 18.02 13.11 -3.17
C GLU A 133 16.84 12.85 -2.23
N ALA A 134 15.64 13.36 -2.56
CA ALA A 134 14.44 13.15 -1.78
C ALA A 134 14.07 11.67 -1.68
N LEU A 135 14.25 10.89 -2.75
CA LEU A 135 14.01 9.45 -2.75
C LEU A 135 14.96 8.68 -1.83
N GLN A 136 16.20 9.16 -1.65
CA GLN A 136 17.20 8.54 -0.76
C GLN A 136 17.09 8.99 0.70
N ARG A 137 16.34 10.06 0.99
CA ARG A 137 16.10 10.48 2.39
C ARG A 137 15.39 9.39 3.17
N SER A 138 15.68 9.33 4.46
CA SER A 138 15.09 8.39 5.41
C SER A 138 14.70 9.07 6.72
N GLY A 139 13.74 8.43 7.39
CA GLY A 139 13.34 8.73 8.75
C GLY A 139 13.17 7.45 9.56
N VAL A 140 12.55 7.56 10.73
CA VAL A 140 12.25 6.43 11.61
C VAL A 140 10.74 6.21 11.64
N SER A 141 10.31 4.99 11.33
CA SER A 141 8.92 4.54 11.42
C SER A 141 8.86 3.28 12.26
N SER A 142 7.96 3.25 13.25
CA SER A 142 7.80 2.09 14.15
C SER A 142 9.13 1.62 14.78
N GLY A 143 10.00 2.58 15.14
CA GLY A 143 11.33 2.30 15.70
C GLY A 143 12.37 1.75 14.72
N SER A 144 12.08 1.71 13.41
CA SER A 144 12.99 1.20 12.37
C SER A 144 13.28 2.25 11.29
N PRO A 145 14.43 2.20 10.62
CA PRO A 145 14.71 3.07 9.47
C PRO A 145 13.72 2.79 8.34
N LEU A 146 13.31 3.86 7.64
CA LEU A 146 12.47 3.78 6.46
C LEU A 146 12.84 4.89 5.47
N SER A 147 13.32 4.53 4.28
CA SER A 147 13.59 5.50 3.20
C SER A 147 12.34 5.82 2.38
N VAL A 148 12.34 6.98 1.73
CA VAL A 148 11.24 7.41 0.85
C VAL A 148 11.04 6.40 -0.28
N ARG A 149 12.11 6.00 -0.96
CA ARG A 149 12.04 4.97 -1.99
C ARG A 149 11.52 3.63 -1.48
N ALA A 150 11.92 3.20 -0.28
CA ALA A 150 11.41 1.97 0.31
C ALA A 150 9.89 2.04 0.52
N THR A 151 9.35 3.20 0.95
CA THR A 151 7.89 3.35 1.12
C THR A 151 7.13 3.09 -0.16
N GLY A 152 7.65 3.54 -1.32
CA GLY A 152 7.01 3.33 -2.61
C GLY A 152 6.95 1.85 -3.01
N PHE A 153 8.04 1.11 -2.83
CA PHE A 153 8.06 -0.34 -3.08
C PHE A 153 7.21 -1.12 -2.06
N ILE A 154 7.16 -0.68 -0.81
CA ILE A 154 6.30 -1.29 0.22
C ILE A 154 4.82 -1.12 -0.15
N ILE A 155 4.39 0.06 -0.62
CA ILE A 155 3.03 0.30 -1.10
C ILE A 155 2.67 -0.70 -2.22
N SER A 156 3.54 -0.82 -3.22
CA SER A 156 3.29 -1.74 -4.34
C SER A 156 3.29 -3.22 -3.91
N GLY A 157 4.26 -3.64 -3.10
CA GLY A 157 4.40 -5.02 -2.66
C GLY A 157 3.29 -5.45 -1.70
N HIS A 158 2.87 -4.56 -0.80
CA HIS A 158 1.73 -4.76 0.09
C HIS A 158 0.43 -4.94 -0.70
N GLN A 159 0.20 -4.09 -1.69
CA GLN A 159 -0.94 -4.28 -2.60
C GLN A 159 -0.86 -5.65 -3.31
N ALA A 160 0.28 -5.96 -3.94
CA ALA A 160 0.43 -7.20 -4.71
C ALA A 160 0.16 -8.43 -3.84
N HIS A 161 0.64 -8.42 -2.60
CA HIS A 161 0.35 -9.45 -1.60
C HIS A 161 -1.16 -9.61 -1.35
N HIS A 162 -1.88 -8.52 -1.09
CA HIS A 162 -3.32 -8.62 -0.83
C HIS A 162 -4.13 -8.98 -2.08
N LEU A 163 -3.76 -8.50 -3.26
CA LEU A 163 -4.42 -8.89 -4.51
C LEU A 163 -4.28 -10.40 -4.77
N LYS A 164 -3.14 -11.00 -4.41
CA LYS A 164 -2.97 -12.46 -4.47
C LYS A 164 -3.94 -13.17 -3.51
N ILE A 165 -4.02 -12.72 -2.26
CA ILE A 165 -4.94 -13.30 -1.27
C ILE A 165 -6.40 -13.18 -1.72
N ILE A 166 -6.80 -12.03 -2.27
CA ILE A 166 -8.17 -11.82 -2.78
C ILE A 166 -8.51 -12.85 -3.85
N ARG A 167 -7.63 -13.03 -4.83
CA ARG A 167 -7.85 -14.01 -5.91
C ARG A 167 -7.86 -15.46 -5.44
N GLU A 168 -7.06 -15.79 -4.43
CA GLU A 168 -6.94 -17.19 -3.96
C GLU A 168 -8.04 -17.60 -2.97
N ARG A 169 -8.62 -16.64 -2.24
CA ARG A 169 -9.49 -16.95 -1.09
C ARG A 169 -10.88 -16.33 -1.15
N TYR A 170 -11.06 -15.22 -1.85
CA TYR A 170 -12.34 -14.50 -1.87
C TYR A 170 -13.13 -14.69 -3.16
N LEU A 171 -12.43 -14.86 -4.27
CA LEU A 171 -12.98 -15.09 -5.61
C LEU A 171 -12.91 -16.58 -5.96
#